data_AF-A0A940DG61-F1
#
_entry.id   AF-A0A940DG61-F1
#
_cell.length_a   1.000
_cell.length_b   1.000
_cell.length_c   1.000
_cell.angle_alpha   90.00
_cell.angle_beta   90.00
_cell.angle_gamma   90.00
#
_symmetry.space_group_name_H-M   'P 1'
#
loop_
_entity.id
_entity.type
_entity.pdbx_description
1 polymer ?
#
loop_
_entity_poly.entity_id
_entity_poly.type
_entity_poly.pdbx_seq_one_letter_code
_entity_poly.pdbx_strand_id
1 'polypeptide(L)'
;MLLSEIRNKKMVSLRDAGVLGSVGGVYIDRDSYRVKYIFTNENTTVYAPEKIYAHKDILTVLDANGEPRERAAGMLALTIGTAIYGVGGEYTGRVTDVEINSRRKTPVLLTDGKPVKLKHVVASSADAIIINPTGKPLLPPAEKPARKALTGTVITPEIPTETAYSGMSEAPSDYSFLLGRKLKYEVADISRSFVLMAGTLITDRVIANARKAGKIADLVTKSS
;
A
#
# COMPACT_ATOMS: atom_id res chain seq x y z
N MET A 1 -23.88 -5.35 12.68
CA MET A 1 -23.87 -4.53 11.45
C MET A 1 -22.70 -5.02 10.63
N LEU A 2 -22.91 -5.26 9.35
CA LEU A 2 -21.85 -5.67 8.44
C LEU A 2 -21.20 -4.42 7.83
N LEU A 3 -19.91 -4.50 7.49
CA LEU A 3 -19.25 -3.41 6.76
C LEU A 3 -19.85 -3.27 5.36
N SER A 4 -20.29 -4.38 4.75
CA SER A 4 -20.99 -4.38 3.45
C SER A 4 -22.29 -3.58 3.50
N GLU A 5 -22.99 -3.58 4.64
CA GLU A 5 -24.22 -2.82 4.85
C GLU A 5 -23.98 -1.31 4.96
N ILE A 6 -22.76 -0.84 5.16
CA ILE A 6 -22.46 0.59 5.28
C ILE A 6 -21.54 1.11 4.19
N ARG A 7 -20.80 0.22 3.52
CA ARG A 7 -19.90 0.57 2.43
C ARG A 7 -20.66 1.28 1.30
N ASN A 8 -20.03 2.31 0.74
CA ASN A 8 -20.57 3.15 -0.33
C ASN A 8 -21.85 3.92 0.03
N LYS A 9 -22.33 3.87 1.29
CA LYS A 9 -23.40 4.76 1.73
C LYS A 9 -22.87 6.16 1.89
N LYS A 10 -23.74 7.14 1.61
CA LYS A 10 -23.41 8.55 1.81
C LYS A 10 -23.37 8.84 3.31
N MET A 11 -22.24 9.32 3.78
CA MET A 11 -22.03 9.71 5.17
C MET A 11 -22.44 11.16 5.37
N VAL A 12 -23.32 11.41 6.35
CA VAL A 12 -23.87 12.74 6.63
C VAL A 12 -23.62 13.11 8.09
N SER A 13 -23.05 14.29 8.33
CA SER A 13 -22.88 14.87 9.68
C SER A 13 -24.22 15.42 10.16
N LEU A 14 -24.71 14.95 11.32
CA LEU A 14 -25.88 15.57 11.98
C LEU A 14 -25.58 16.95 12.54
N ARG A 15 -24.31 17.22 12.86
CA ARG A 15 -23.89 18.47 13.49
C ARG A 15 -23.87 19.61 12.49
N ASP A 16 -23.31 19.36 11.31
CA ASP A 16 -23.06 20.38 10.29
C ASP A 16 -24.08 20.32 9.14
N ALA A 17 -24.99 19.34 9.17
CA ALA A 17 -25.93 19.03 8.08
C ALA A 17 -25.25 18.85 6.71
N GLY A 18 -24.00 18.37 6.71
CA GLY A 18 -23.15 18.24 5.52
C GLY A 18 -22.91 16.80 5.09
N VAL A 19 -22.78 16.59 3.78
CA VAL A 19 -22.33 15.31 3.21
C VAL A 19 -20.80 15.24 3.32
N LEU A 20 -20.30 14.24 4.06
CA LEU A 20 -18.87 14.05 4.30
C LEU A 20 -18.19 13.20 3.22
N GLY A 21 -18.98 12.39 2.49
CA GLY A 21 -18.49 11.50 1.45
C GLY A 21 -19.17 10.14 1.47
N SER A 22 -18.59 9.16 0.81
CA SER A 22 -19.05 7.77 0.73
C SER A 22 -18.13 6.88 1.57
N VAL A 23 -18.71 6.01 2.39
CA VAL A 23 -17.94 5.14 3.29
C VAL A 23 -17.03 4.20 2.50
N GLY A 24 -15.73 4.30 2.72
CA GLY A 24 -14.72 3.42 2.13
C GLY A 24 -14.42 2.21 3.01
N GLY A 25 -14.30 2.43 4.32
CA GLY A 25 -14.00 1.38 5.27
C GLY A 25 -13.90 1.89 6.70
N VAL A 26 -13.28 1.09 7.56
CA VAL A 26 -13.18 1.38 8.99
C VAL A 26 -11.76 1.17 9.51
N TYR A 27 -11.40 1.95 10.52
CA TYR A 27 -10.21 1.74 11.34
C TYR A 27 -10.61 1.12 12.67
N ILE A 28 -9.95 0.02 13.01
CA ILE A 28 -10.15 -0.72 14.25
C ILE A 28 -8.94 -0.56 15.15
N ASP A 29 -9.19 -0.19 16.39
CA ASP A 29 -8.19 -0.08 17.45
C ASP A 29 -7.70 -1.49 17.85
N ARG A 30 -6.37 -1.70 17.86
CA ARG A 30 -5.77 -3.04 18.06
C ARG A 30 -5.98 -3.60 19.46
N ASP A 31 -6.05 -2.71 20.46
CA ASP A 31 -6.12 -3.10 21.86
C ASP A 31 -7.56 -3.39 22.28
N SER A 32 -8.47 -2.51 21.90
CA SER A 32 -9.88 -2.62 22.25
C SER A 32 -10.72 -3.42 21.24
N TYR A 33 -10.19 -3.63 20.02
CA TYR A 33 -10.92 -4.18 18.89
C TYR A 33 -12.22 -3.43 18.56
N ARG A 34 -12.28 -2.13 18.86
CA ARG A 34 -13.46 -1.31 18.54
C ARG A 34 -13.22 -0.50 17.28
N VAL A 35 -14.28 -0.30 16.50
CA VAL A 35 -14.26 0.67 15.41
C VAL A 35 -14.06 2.05 16.03
N LYS A 36 -12.97 2.71 15.66
CA LYS A 36 -12.58 4.01 16.20
C LYS A 36 -12.71 5.12 15.18
N TYR A 37 -12.43 4.81 13.92
CA TYR A 37 -12.68 5.74 12.83
C TYR A 37 -13.39 5.07 11.63
N ILE A 38 -14.10 5.89 10.88
CA ILE A 38 -14.62 5.59 9.54
C ILE A 38 -13.88 6.49 8.56
N PHE A 39 -13.47 5.98 7.42
CA PHE A 39 -12.86 6.79 6.37
C PHE A 39 -13.72 6.78 5.11
N THR A 40 -13.73 7.90 4.39
CA THR A 40 -14.46 8.04 3.13
C THR A 40 -13.55 7.71 1.93
N ASN A 41 -14.16 7.40 0.79
CA ASN A 41 -13.44 7.15 -0.45
C ASN A 41 -12.91 8.45 -1.10
N GLU A 42 -13.60 9.58 -0.90
CA GLU A 42 -13.26 10.83 -1.57
C GLU A 42 -12.10 11.58 -0.88
N ASN A 43 -11.93 11.40 0.44
CA ASN A 43 -11.02 12.22 1.24
C ASN A 43 -9.99 11.38 2.01
N THR A 44 -8.87 12.02 2.34
CA THR A 44 -7.86 11.51 3.28
C THR A 44 -8.25 11.78 4.74
N THR A 45 -9.50 12.14 5.00
CA THR A 45 -10.03 12.42 6.34
C THR A 45 -10.62 11.16 6.95
N VAL A 46 -10.34 10.95 8.22
CA VAL A 46 -10.98 9.93 9.04
C VAL A 46 -11.90 10.60 10.05
N TYR A 47 -13.02 9.96 10.35
CA TYR A 47 -14.03 10.51 11.24
C TYR A 47 -14.18 9.59 12.44
N ALA A 48 -14.18 10.15 13.65
CA ALA A 48 -14.42 9.40 14.89
C ALA A 48 -15.86 9.61 15.37
N PRO A 49 -16.86 8.95 14.77
CA PRO A 49 -18.24 9.16 15.14
C PRO A 49 -18.49 8.64 16.56
N GLU A 50 -19.17 9.43 17.39
CA GLU A 50 -19.64 8.98 18.70
C GLU A 50 -20.76 7.95 18.53
N LYS A 51 -21.66 8.20 17.57
CA LYS A 51 -22.80 7.34 17.23
C LYS A 51 -22.95 7.24 15.73
N ILE A 52 -23.33 6.05 15.27
CA ILE A 52 -23.54 5.72 13.87
C ILE A 52 -24.97 5.22 13.73
N TYR A 53 -25.74 5.83 12.83
CA TYR A 53 -27.08 5.40 12.45
C TYR A 53 -27.09 5.04 10.97
N ALA A 54 -27.36 3.78 10.65
CA ALA A 54 -27.45 3.32 9.27
C ALA A 54 -28.92 3.28 8.83
N HIS A 55 -29.27 4.04 7.78
CA HIS A 55 -30.61 4.09 7.20
C HIS A 55 -30.56 3.98 5.69
N LYS A 56 -31.19 2.95 5.09
CA LYS A 56 -31.24 2.73 3.63
C LYS A 56 -29.91 3.06 2.94
N ASP A 57 -29.78 4.23 2.32
CA ASP A 57 -28.60 4.62 1.52
C ASP A 57 -27.67 5.63 2.21
N ILE A 58 -27.99 6.01 3.45
CA ILE A 58 -27.31 7.05 4.22
C ILE A 58 -26.75 6.47 5.51
N LEU A 59 -25.51 6.82 5.80
CA LEU A 59 -24.87 6.61 7.10
C LEU A 59 -24.82 7.95 7.83
N THR A 60 -25.66 8.10 8.84
CA THR A 60 -25.73 9.32 9.62
C THR A 60 -24.79 9.19 10.82
N VAL A 61 -23.89 10.16 11.00
CA VAL A 61 -22.90 10.17 12.08
C VAL A 61 -23.10 11.36 13.01
N LEU A 62 -23.04 11.09 14.32
CA LEU A 62 -23.05 12.11 15.37
C LEU A 62 -21.60 12.46 15.74
N ASP A 63 -21.31 13.77 15.75
CA ASP A 63 -20.00 14.36 16.06
C ASP A 63 -18.84 13.82 15.20
N ALA A 64 -18.89 14.14 13.92
CA ALA A 64 -17.88 13.72 12.95
C ALA A 64 -16.71 14.71 12.90
N ASN A 65 -16.02 14.90 14.04
CA ASN A 65 -14.77 15.66 14.04
C ASN A 65 -13.79 14.97 13.07
N GLY A 66 -13.54 15.62 11.94
CA GLY A 66 -12.68 15.12 10.89
C GLY A 66 -11.23 15.28 11.30
N GLU A 67 -10.49 14.18 11.27
CA GLU A 67 -9.08 14.11 11.65
C GLU A 67 -8.25 13.66 10.44
N PRO A 68 -6.99 14.10 10.32
CA PRO A 68 -6.10 13.60 9.28
C PRO A 68 -5.84 12.10 9.47
N ARG A 69 -5.80 11.34 8.37
CA ARG A 69 -5.60 9.87 8.37
C ARG A 69 -4.33 9.40 9.08
N GLU A 70 -3.31 10.26 9.19
CA GLU A 70 -2.10 9.98 9.97
C GLU A 70 -2.38 9.69 11.45
N ARG A 71 -3.45 10.25 12.02
CA ARG A 71 -3.88 9.98 13.40
C ARG A 71 -4.37 8.54 13.61
N ALA A 72 -4.69 7.82 12.53
CA ALA A 72 -5.02 6.40 12.56
C ALA A 72 -3.78 5.50 12.33
N ALA A 73 -2.56 6.05 12.31
CA ALA A 73 -1.34 5.25 12.26
C ALA A 73 -1.30 4.25 13.43
N GLY A 74 -1.04 2.97 13.11
CA GLY A 74 -1.07 1.88 14.09
C GLY A 74 -2.43 1.17 14.26
N MET A 75 -3.50 1.68 13.65
CA MET A 75 -4.80 1.01 13.64
C MET A 75 -4.94 0.00 12.49
N LEU A 76 -5.88 -0.92 12.62
CA LEU A 76 -6.21 -1.87 11.58
C LEU A 76 -7.15 -1.22 10.56
N ALA A 77 -6.64 -0.93 9.37
CA ALA A 77 -7.45 -0.48 8.25
C ALA A 77 -8.14 -1.67 7.60
N LEU A 78 -9.48 -1.71 7.64
CA LEU A 78 -10.25 -2.79 7.02
C LEU A 78 -11.14 -2.24 5.90
N THR A 79 -10.97 -2.83 4.72
CA THR A 79 -11.72 -2.52 3.51
C THR A 79 -12.19 -3.83 2.88
N ILE A 80 -13.40 -3.83 2.31
CA ILE A 80 -13.90 -4.98 1.58
C ILE A 80 -13.12 -5.14 0.27
N GLY A 81 -12.70 -6.36 -0.02
CA GLY A 81 -11.92 -6.72 -1.21
C GLY A 81 -10.40 -6.74 -1.00
N THR A 82 -9.90 -6.28 0.15
CA THR A 82 -8.48 -6.33 0.52
C THR A 82 -7.99 -7.78 0.54
N ALA A 83 -6.81 -8.03 -0.03
CA ALA A 83 -6.23 -9.36 -0.08
C ALA A 83 -5.68 -9.78 1.29
N ILE A 84 -5.84 -11.05 1.64
CA ILE A 84 -5.37 -11.61 2.92
C ILE A 84 -4.27 -12.62 2.63
N TYR A 85 -3.15 -12.44 3.30
CA TYR A 85 -1.99 -13.31 3.23
C TYR A 85 -1.68 -13.88 4.60
N GLY A 86 -1.20 -15.11 4.66
CA GLY A 86 -0.54 -15.63 5.85
C GLY A 86 0.85 -15.03 6.04
N VAL A 87 1.42 -15.25 7.21
CA VAL A 87 2.79 -14.79 7.54
C VAL A 87 3.87 -15.43 6.67
N GLY A 88 3.60 -16.57 6.02
CA GLY A 88 4.48 -17.19 5.03
C GLY A 88 4.34 -16.58 3.62
N GLY A 89 3.45 -15.61 3.43
CA GLY A 89 3.15 -15.02 2.13
C GLY A 89 2.12 -15.81 1.30
N GLU A 90 1.57 -16.89 1.85
CA GLU A 90 0.50 -17.66 1.20
C GLU A 90 -0.78 -16.84 1.09
N TYR A 91 -1.41 -16.86 -0.08
CA TYR A 91 -2.69 -16.20 -0.28
C TYR A 91 -3.81 -17.01 0.39
N THR A 92 -4.55 -16.37 1.31
CA THR A 92 -5.62 -17.01 2.08
C THR A 92 -7.00 -16.69 1.54
N GLY A 93 -7.16 -15.55 0.85
CA GLY A 93 -8.45 -15.10 0.32
C GLY A 93 -8.57 -13.57 0.28
N ARG A 94 -9.82 -13.08 0.21
CA ARG A 94 -10.12 -11.63 0.31
C ARG A 94 -11.09 -11.35 1.45
N VAL A 95 -11.04 -10.12 1.95
CA VAL A 95 -12.06 -9.61 2.87
C VAL A 95 -13.39 -9.54 2.14
N THR A 96 -14.30 -10.45 2.48
CA THR A 96 -15.68 -10.42 1.98
C THR A 96 -16.53 -9.45 2.80
N ASP A 97 -16.32 -9.42 4.11
CA ASP A 97 -17.04 -8.54 5.00
C ASP A 97 -16.33 -8.39 6.37
N VAL A 98 -16.82 -7.45 7.19
CA VAL A 98 -16.42 -7.27 8.58
C VAL A 98 -17.69 -7.20 9.43
N GLU A 99 -17.86 -8.16 10.34
CA GLU A 99 -18.95 -8.12 11.31
C GLU A 99 -18.62 -7.13 12.44
N ILE A 100 -19.18 -5.93 12.35
CA ILE A 100 -19.12 -4.89 13.39
C ILE A 100 -20.33 -5.12 14.31
N ASN A 101 -20.13 -5.97 15.31
CA ASN A 101 -21.18 -6.31 16.27
C ASN A 101 -20.99 -5.51 17.56
N SER A 102 -21.89 -4.57 17.85
CA SER A 102 -21.86 -3.77 19.08
C SER A 102 -22.08 -4.61 20.36
N ARG A 103 -22.61 -5.84 20.25
CA ARG A 103 -22.79 -6.77 21.37
C ARG A 103 -21.62 -7.73 21.56
N ARG A 104 -20.86 -8.06 20.51
CA ARG A 104 -19.65 -8.88 20.64
C ARG A 104 -18.45 -7.96 20.87
N LYS A 105 -17.63 -8.26 21.87
CA LYS A 105 -16.46 -7.43 22.20
C LYS A 105 -15.41 -7.35 21.08
N THR A 106 -15.42 -8.27 20.12
CA THR A 106 -14.44 -8.35 19.04
C THR A 106 -15.14 -8.50 17.68
N PRO A 107 -14.89 -7.59 16.72
CA PRO A 107 -15.29 -7.74 15.33
C PRO A 107 -14.65 -8.97 14.71
N VAL A 108 -15.34 -9.53 13.73
CA VAL A 108 -14.91 -10.74 13.01
C VAL A 108 -14.71 -10.39 11.55
N LEU A 109 -13.54 -10.72 11.02
CA LEU A 109 -13.25 -10.58 9.59
C LEU A 109 -13.81 -11.81 8.86
N LEU A 110 -14.52 -11.62 7.76
CA LEU A 110 -15.04 -12.71 6.94
C LEU A 110 -14.18 -12.85 5.69
N THR A 111 -13.53 -14.00 5.52
CA THR A 111 -12.65 -14.33 4.40
C THR A 111 -13.26 -15.47 3.60
N ASP A 112 -13.78 -15.19 2.41
CA ASP A 112 -14.46 -16.19 1.57
C ASP A 112 -15.48 -17.04 2.35
N GLY A 113 -16.25 -16.38 3.22
CA GLY A 113 -17.23 -17.00 4.11
C GLY A 113 -16.67 -17.61 5.41
N LYS A 114 -15.36 -17.68 5.61
CA LYS A 114 -14.72 -18.18 6.83
C LYS A 114 -14.44 -17.06 7.84
N PRO A 115 -14.85 -17.19 9.11
CA PRO A 115 -14.57 -16.20 10.12
C PRO A 115 -13.11 -16.25 10.59
N VAL A 116 -12.44 -15.10 10.53
CA VAL A 116 -11.08 -14.87 11.02
C VAL A 116 -11.14 -13.86 12.17
N LYS A 117 -10.55 -14.24 13.31
CA LYS A 117 -10.48 -13.37 14.49
C LYS A 117 -9.43 -12.28 14.28
N LEU A 118 -9.76 -11.03 14.64
CA LEU A 118 -8.83 -9.90 14.49
C LEU A 118 -7.52 -10.06 15.29
N LYS A 119 -7.52 -10.84 16.38
CA LYS A 119 -6.29 -11.16 17.13
C LYS A 119 -5.23 -11.90 16.31
N HIS A 120 -5.62 -12.52 15.19
CA HIS A 120 -4.69 -13.16 14.28
C HIS A 120 -4.14 -12.18 13.24
N VAL A 121 -4.66 -10.94 13.16
CA VAL A 121 -4.17 -9.93 12.22
C VAL A 121 -2.91 -9.30 12.81
N VAL A 122 -1.79 -9.44 12.11
CA VAL A 122 -0.49 -8.89 12.51
C VAL A 122 -0.30 -7.49 11.92
N ALA A 123 -0.63 -7.34 10.64
CA ALA A 123 -0.47 -6.10 9.90
C ALA A 123 -1.62 -5.91 8.92
N SER A 124 -1.90 -4.64 8.60
CA SER A 124 -2.92 -4.25 7.63
C SER A 124 -2.47 -3.01 6.90
N SER A 125 -2.65 -3.00 5.59
CA SER A 125 -2.57 -1.82 4.73
C SER A 125 -3.87 -1.70 3.92
N ALA A 126 -3.94 -0.71 3.03
CA ALA A 126 -5.05 -0.60 2.09
C ALA A 126 -5.14 -1.82 1.14
N ASP A 127 -3.98 -2.39 0.79
CA ASP A 127 -3.86 -3.41 -0.26
C ASP A 127 -3.84 -4.84 0.30
N ALA A 128 -3.28 -5.03 1.50
CA ALA A 128 -3.06 -6.35 2.07
C ALA A 128 -3.26 -6.42 3.59
N ILE A 129 -3.77 -7.55 4.06
CA ILE A 129 -3.86 -7.92 5.48
C ILE A 129 -3.01 -9.17 5.70
N ILE A 130 -2.14 -9.14 6.71
CA ILE A 130 -1.29 -10.27 7.07
C ILE A 130 -1.85 -10.92 8.34
N ILE A 131 -2.10 -12.23 8.28
CA ILE A 131 -2.61 -13.03 9.39
C ILE A 131 -1.59 -14.05 9.88
N ASN A 132 -1.50 -14.20 11.20
CA ASN A 132 -0.80 -15.26 11.89
C ASN A 132 -1.81 -16.16 12.63
N PRO A 133 -2.25 -17.28 12.01
CA PRO A 133 -3.21 -18.18 12.63
C PRO A 133 -2.65 -18.86 13.89
N THR A 134 -1.33 -18.94 14.05
CA THR A 134 -0.69 -19.61 15.20
C THR A 134 -0.77 -18.79 16.48
N GLY A 135 -0.96 -17.46 16.37
CA GLY A 135 -0.97 -16.54 17.51
C GLY A 135 0.36 -16.42 18.26
N LYS A 136 1.41 -17.14 17.83
CA LYS A 136 2.75 -17.04 18.43
C LYS A 136 3.41 -15.73 18.00
N PRO A 137 4.20 -15.08 18.87
CA PRO A 137 4.99 -13.92 18.48
C PRO A 137 5.85 -14.26 17.27
N LEU A 138 5.85 -13.40 16.26
CA LEU A 138 6.77 -13.56 15.14
C LEU A 138 8.17 -13.26 15.65
N LEU A 139 9.05 -14.25 15.57
CA LEU A 139 10.47 -14.02 15.80
C LEU A 139 10.97 -13.09 14.67
N PRO A 140 11.80 -12.09 14.99
CA PRO A 140 12.45 -11.31 13.94
C PRO A 140 13.18 -12.27 13.00
N PRO A 141 13.26 -11.96 11.69
CA PRO A 141 14.02 -12.77 10.76
C PRO A 141 15.41 -12.97 11.37
N ALA A 142 15.82 -14.23 11.58
CA ALA A 142 17.16 -14.50 12.03
C ALA A 142 18.10 -13.74 11.11
N GLU A 143 18.91 -12.83 11.67
CA GLU A 143 19.88 -12.07 10.90
C GLU A 143 20.64 -13.10 10.07
N LYS A 144 20.44 -13.06 8.75
CA LYS A 144 21.25 -13.89 7.87
C LYS A 144 22.69 -13.53 8.23
N PRO A 145 23.52 -14.51 8.63
CA PRO A 145 24.87 -14.21 9.09
C PRO A 145 25.50 -13.32 8.04
N ALA A 146 25.92 -12.12 8.47
CA ALA A 146 26.53 -11.14 7.60
C ALA A 146 27.56 -11.89 6.77
N ARG A 147 27.28 -12.00 5.47
CA ARG A 147 28.15 -12.71 4.54
C ARG A 147 29.48 -11.97 4.67
N LYS A 148 30.46 -12.56 5.38
CA LYS A 148 31.80 -12.00 5.53
C LYS A 148 32.16 -11.53 4.14
N ALA A 149 32.36 -10.22 3.99
CA ALA A 149 32.84 -9.66 2.75
C ALA A 149 34.15 -10.41 2.48
N LEU A 150 34.09 -11.37 1.56
CA LEU A 150 35.28 -11.90 0.93
C LEU A 150 35.88 -10.66 0.28
N THR A 151 36.98 -10.20 0.86
CA THR A 151 37.93 -9.25 0.29
C THR A 151 38.50 -9.93 -0.96
N GLY A 152 37.66 -10.05 -1.99
CA GLY A 152 38.02 -10.51 -3.30
C GLY A 152 38.73 -9.36 -3.96
N THR A 153 40.04 -9.52 -4.10
CA THR A 153 40.91 -8.76 -4.99
C THR A 153 40.14 -8.36 -6.24
N VAL A 154 40.03 -7.05 -6.48
CA VAL A 154 39.48 -6.49 -7.71
C VAL A 154 40.39 -6.93 -8.85
N ILE A 155 40.07 -8.06 -9.47
CA ILE A 155 40.57 -8.40 -10.80
C ILE A 155 39.68 -7.62 -11.75
N THR A 156 40.20 -6.52 -12.24
CA THR A 156 39.68 -5.79 -13.39
C THR A 156 39.46 -6.79 -14.53
N PRO A 157 38.22 -7.03 -14.99
CA PRO A 157 38.03 -7.76 -16.23
C PRO A 157 38.48 -6.85 -17.38
N GLU A 158 39.49 -7.31 -18.12
CA GLU A 158 39.78 -6.79 -19.46
C GLU A 158 38.49 -6.88 -20.29
N ILE A 159 38.06 -5.73 -20.78
CA ILE A 159 36.89 -5.58 -21.64
C ILE A 159 37.22 -6.22 -22.99
N PRO A 160 36.49 -7.24 -23.45
CA PRO A 160 36.63 -7.74 -24.81
C PRO A 160 36.03 -6.74 -25.80
N THR A 161 36.78 -6.57 -26.87
CA THR A 161 36.54 -5.77 -28.07
C THR A 161 35.13 -5.88 -28.65
N GLU A 162 34.70 -4.73 -29.18
CA GLU A 162 33.53 -4.47 -30.02
C GLU A 162 33.05 -5.66 -30.86
N THR A 163 31.75 -5.95 -30.75
CA THR A 163 30.99 -6.52 -31.86
C THR A 163 29.79 -5.63 -32.13
N ALA A 164 29.79 -5.06 -33.33
CA ALA A 164 28.77 -4.20 -33.89
C ALA A 164 27.41 -4.89 -33.89
N TYR A 165 26.40 -4.23 -33.32
CA TYR A 165 25.01 -4.47 -33.66
C TYR A 165 24.50 -3.30 -34.49
N SER A 166 24.48 -3.55 -35.80
CA SER A 166 23.69 -2.84 -36.80
C SER A 166 22.25 -3.34 -36.71
N GLY A 167 21.28 -2.42 -36.63
CA GLY A 167 19.86 -2.76 -36.53
C GLY A 167 18.95 -1.54 -36.43
N MET A 168 18.78 -0.85 -37.56
CA MET A 168 17.75 0.10 -37.97
C MET A 168 16.62 0.55 -37.00
N SER A 169 16.45 1.88 -36.99
CA SER A 169 15.20 2.66 -37.07
C SER A 169 14.35 2.87 -35.81
N GLU A 170 14.39 4.08 -35.25
CA GLU A 170 13.32 5.09 -35.35
C GLU A 170 13.68 6.33 -34.51
N ALA A 171 13.86 7.47 -35.19
CA ALA A 171 14.11 8.83 -34.68
C ALA A 171 15.27 9.00 -33.65
N PRO A 172 16.19 9.97 -33.86
CA PRO A 172 17.23 10.24 -32.87
C PRO A 172 16.58 10.61 -31.54
N SER A 173 16.73 9.76 -30.53
CA SER A 173 16.36 10.14 -29.17
C SER A 173 17.42 11.14 -28.71
N ASP A 174 17.03 12.39 -28.48
CA ASP A 174 17.89 13.50 -27.99
C ASP A 174 18.60 13.22 -26.65
N TYR A 175 18.43 12.02 -26.07
CA TYR A 175 18.94 11.62 -24.76
C TYR A 175 20.10 10.61 -24.83
N SER A 176 20.77 10.47 -25.99
CA SER A 176 21.94 9.60 -26.15
C SER A 176 23.07 9.92 -25.16
N PHE A 177 23.17 11.18 -24.71
CA PHE A 177 24.13 11.61 -23.69
C PHE A 177 23.91 10.98 -22.30
N LEU A 178 22.74 10.35 -22.05
CA LEU A 178 22.46 9.64 -20.82
C LEU A 178 22.94 8.18 -20.85
N LEU A 179 23.16 7.61 -22.05
CA LEU A 179 23.54 6.22 -22.19
C LEU A 179 24.89 5.94 -21.50
N GLY A 180 24.94 4.85 -20.73
CA GLY A 180 26.13 4.44 -19.98
C GLY A 180 26.37 5.21 -18.68
N ARG A 181 25.59 6.27 -18.39
CA ARG A 181 25.64 6.93 -17.07
C ARG A 181 24.95 6.11 -16.00
N LYS A 182 25.31 6.38 -14.73
CA LYS A 182 24.66 5.77 -13.57
C LYS A 182 23.78 6.78 -12.86
N LEU A 183 22.64 6.33 -12.35
CA LEU A 183 21.79 7.15 -11.49
C LEU A 183 22.47 7.36 -10.13
N LYS A 184 22.56 8.61 -9.67
CA LYS A 184 22.98 8.97 -8.31
C LYS A 184 21.86 8.76 -7.28
N TYR A 185 20.62 9.02 -7.70
CA TYR A 185 19.45 9.01 -6.84
C TYR A 185 18.32 8.20 -7.46
N GLU A 186 17.42 7.71 -6.62
CA GLU A 186 16.23 6.98 -7.05
C GLU A 186 15.28 7.88 -7.87
N VAL A 187 14.70 7.30 -8.92
CA VAL A 187 13.66 7.92 -9.75
C VAL A 187 12.42 7.05 -9.63
N ALA A 188 11.37 7.59 -9.01
CA ALA A 188 10.10 6.91 -8.85
C ALA A 188 8.93 7.78 -9.34
N ASP A 189 7.91 7.14 -9.89
CA ASP A 189 6.61 7.78 -10.11
C ASP A 189 5.80 7.88 -8.81
N ILE A 190 4.85 8.82 -8.75
CA ILE A 190 3.94 9.03 -7.62
C ILE A 190 3.15 7.75 -7.33
N SER A 191 2.75 7.02 -8.37
CA SER A 191 2.05 5.75 -8.26
C SER A 191 2.95 4.57 -7.86
N ARG A 192 4.28 4.76 -7.80
CA ARG A 192 5.32 3.71 -7.64
C ARG A 192 5.29 2.58 -8.68
N SER A 193 4.57 2.74 -9.78
CA SER A 193 4.55 1.77 -10.89
C SER A 193 5.87 1.72 -11.66
N PHE A 194 6.65 2.80 -11.62
CA PHE A 194 7.97 2.91 -12.20
C PHE A 194 8.97 3.34 -11.12
N VAL A 195 10.00 2.51 -10.90
CA VAL A 195 11.06 2.79 -9.93
C VAL A 195 12.41 2.37 -10.53
N LEU A 196 13.36 3.30 -10.57
CA LEU A 196 14.76 3.05 -10.89
C LEU A 196 15.61 3.37 -9.66
N MET A 197 16.35 2.37 -9.19
CA MET A 197 17.21 2.49 -8.01
C MET A 197 18.48 3.29 -8.33
N ALA A 198 19.06 3.94 -7.32
CA ALA A 198 20.38 4.52 -7.42
C ALA A 198 21.42 3.45 -7.83
N GLY A 199 22.37 3.81 -8.69
CA GLY A 199 23.38 2.94 -9.28
C GLY A 199 22.96 2.24 -10.58
N THR A 200 21.69 2.33 -10.98
CA THR A 200 21.21 1.72 -12.23
C THR A 200 21.91 2.34 -13.45
N LEU A 201 22.39 1.50 -14.36
CA LEU A 201 22.97 1.91 -15.64
C LEU A 201 21.87 2.33 -16.60
N ILE A 202 22.00 3.51 -17.21
CA ILE A 202 21.03 4.03 -18.16
C ILE A 202 21.28 3.38 -19.54
N THR A 203 20.27 2.65 -20.02
CA THR A 203 20.22 2.01 -21.34
C THR A 203 19.04 2.57 -22.15
N ASP A 204 18.97 2.28 -23.46
CA ASP A 204 17.86 2.71 -24.31
C ASP A 204 16.49 2.28 -23.77
N ARG A 205 16.43 1.08 -23.19
CA ARG A 205 15.21 0.56 -22.55
C ARG A 205 14.79 1.40 -21.34
N VAL A 206 15.76 1.87 -20.56
CA VAL A 206 15.52 2.74 -19.40
C VAL A 206 14.98 4.09 -19.86
N ILE A 207 15.57 4.66 -20.93
CA ILE A 207 15.11 5.92 -21.52
C ILE A 207 13.69 5.78 -22.08
N ALA A 208 13.40 4.71 -22.82
CA ALA A 208 12.06 4.45 -23.36
C ALA A 208 11.00 4.33 -22.24
N ASN A 209 11.31 3.61 -21.16
CA ASN A 209 10.40 3.45 -20.03
C ASN A 209 10.21 4.77 -19.26
N ALA A 210 11.29 5.52 -19.02
CA ALA A 210 11.23 6.83 -18.37
C ALA A 210 10.43 7.84 -19.21
N ARG A 211 10.51 7.78 -20.55
CA ARG A 211 9.69 8.61 -21.46
C ARG A 211 8.21 8.29 -21.32
N LYS A 212 7.84 7.00 -21.33
CA LYS A 212 6.46 6.56 -21.12
C LYS A 212 5.91 6.98 -19.75
N ALA A 213 6.76 7.00 -18.73
CA ALA A 213 6.41 7.41 -17.37
C ALA A 213 6.47 8.93 -17.12
N GLY A 214 6.86 9.75 -18.10
CA GLY A 214 7.03 11.20 -17.90
C GLY A 214 8.20 11.58 -16.95
N LYS A 215 9.20 10.70 -16.82
CA LYS A 215 10.32 10.81 -15.86
C LYS A 215 11.69 11.11 -16.49
N ILE A 216 11.72 11.61 -17.72
CA ILE A 216 12.98 11.91 -18.43
C ILE A 216 13.76 13.06 -17.77
N ALA A 217 13.08 14.13 -17.33
CA ALA A 217 13.74 15.25 -16.66
C ALA A 217 14.41 14.80 -15.34
N ASP A 218 13.76 13.91 -14.60
CA ASP A 218 14.32 13.31 -13.38
C ASP A 218 15.55 12.45 -13.70
N LEU A 219 15.54 11.72 -14.82
CA LEU A 219 16.68 10.92 -15.28
C LEU A 219 17.90 11.80 -15.60
N VAL A 220 17.68 12.94 -16.27
CA VAL A 220 18.74 13.88 -16.65
C VAL A 220 19.39 14.49 -15.40
N THR A 221 18.58 15.01 -14.49
CA THR A 221 19.07 15.71 -13.29
C THR A 221 19.73 14.81 -12.25
N LYS A 222 19.34 13.52 -12.21
CA LYS A 222 19.84 12.54 -11.23
C LYS A 222 20.91 11.59 -11.78
N SER A 223 21.29 11.72 -13.05
CA SER A 223 22.40 10.96 -13.64
C SER A 223 23.75 11.65 -13.41
N SER A 224 24.84 10.88 -13.39
CA SER A 224 26.20 11.39 -13.28
C SER A 224 27.18 10.63 -14.16
#